data_AF-A0A345HTP3-F1
#
_entry.id   AF-A0A345HTP3-F1
#
_cell.length_a   1.000
_cell.length_b   1.000
_cell.length_c   1.000
_cell.angle_alpha   90.00
_cell.angle_beta   90.00
_cell.angle_gamma   90.00
#
_symmetry.space_group_name_H-M   'P 1'
#
loop_
_entity.id
_entity.type
_entity.pdbx_description
1 polymer ?
#
loop_
_entity_poly.entity_id
_entity_poly.type
_entity_poly.pdbx_seq_one_letter_code
_entity_poly.pdbx_strand_id
1 'polypeptide(L)'
;MCNPGATKLTWTSVSKSWVVTHRKVLENYTGGVVTKTFSTKKVNEVTASVTATAGTKVSGKVAIASLEANVGLELKAEGKRTSTKEETVKYELSKKGTYVFFHGTKKASGYYTQYRCDRGTKWVKTERYGKVKSWTSDVEGGLRCGDSVPKASLAATAKKKYC
;
A
#
# COMPACT_ATOMS: atom_id res chain seq x y z
N MET A 1 -2.85 33.74 -9.87
CA MET A 1 -1.51 33.82 -10.48
C MET A 1 -0.66 32.68 -9.95
N CYS A 2 0.34 32.21 -10.72
CA CYS A 2 1.29 31.17 -10.29
C CYS A 2 2.72 31.70 -10.38
N ASN A 3 3.69 31.03 -9.74
CA ASN A 3 5.09 31.43 -9.84
C ASN A 3 5.66 31.01 -11.22
N PRO A 4 6.21 31.94 -12.04
CA PRO A 4 6.77 31.61 -13.33
C PRO A 4 7.76 30.44 -13.26
N GLY A 5 7.60 29.43 -14.12
CA GLY A 5 8.47 28.25 -14.15
C GLY A 5 8.16 27.18 -13.09
N ALA A 6 7.31 27.46 -12.09
CA ALA A 6 6.89 26.45 -11.13
C ALA A 6 6.21 25.26 -11.84
N THR A 7 6.39 24.06 -11.29
CA THR A 7 5.72 22.86 -11.78
C THR A 7 4.77 22.31 -10.74
N LYS A 8 3.70 21.66 -11.21
CA LYS A 8 2.78 20.90 -10.36
C LYS A 8 2.41 19.58 -11.02
N LEU A 9 2.03 18.60 -10.23
CA LEU A 9 1.47 17.34 -10.71
C LEU A 9 -0.03 17.33 -10.43
N THR A 10 -0.81 16.92 -11.43
CA THR A 10 -2.22 16.62 -11.27
C THR A 10 -2.42 15.13 -11.39
N TRP A 11 -3.29 14.57 -10.55
CA TRP A 11 -3.48 13.13 -10.44
C TRP A 11 -4.79 12.67 -11.04
N THR A 12 -4.74 11.54 -11.76
CA THR A 12 -5.91 10.81 -12.24
C THR A 12 -5.79 9.34 -11.86
N SER A 13 -6.94 8.65 -11.82
CA SER A 13 -7.01 7.22 -11.50
C SER A 13 -6.28 6.84 -10.20
N VAL A 14 -6.41 7.71 -9.19
CA VAL A 14 -5.81 7.51 -7.87
C VAL A 14 -6.54 6.38 -7.15
N SER A 15 -5.78 5.43 -6.64
CA SER A 15 -6.29 4.24 -5.97
C SER A 15 -5.52 3.98 -4.68
N LYS A 16 -6.27 3.57 -3.65
CA LYS A 16 -5.75 3.09 -2.37
C LYS A 16 -6.31 1.70 -2.13
N SER A 17 -5.45 0.70 -1.94
CA SER A 17 -5.90 -0.66 -1.67
C SER A 17 -4.96 -1.38 -0.71
N TRP A 18 -5.54 -2.23 0.14
CA TRP A 18 -4.78 -3.11 1.00
C TRP A 18 -4.19 -4.27 0.19
N VAL A 19 -2.94 -4.58 0.48
CA VAL A 19 -2.23 -5.72 -0.09
C VAL A 19 -1.68 -6.56 1.05
N VAL A 20 -2.09 -7.82 1.12
CA VAL A 20 -1.52 -8.80 2.05
C VAL A 20 -0.17 -9.25 1.48
N THR A 21 0.91 -8.98 2.19
CA THR A 21 2.30 -9.31 1.79
C THR A 21 2.73 -10.65 2.35
N HIS A 22 2.34 -10.97 3.58
CA HIS A 22 2.62 -12.25 4.23
C HIS A 22 1.35 -12.85 4.82
N ARG A 23 1.26 -14.18 4.86
CA ARG A 23 0.16 -14.88 5.54
C ARG A 23 0.55 -16.21 6.18
N LYS A 24 -0.27 -16.63 7.14
CA LYS A 24 -0.34 -18.00 7.67
C LYS A 24 -1.80 -18.34 7.95
N VAL A 25 -2.24 -19.51 7.48
CA VAL A 25 -3.54 -20.08 7.85
C VAL A 25 -3.31 -21.19 8.88
N LEU A 26 -4.17 -21.26 9.88
CA LEU A 26 -4.12 -22.25 10.94
C LEU A 26 -5.54 -22.69 11.31
N GLU A 27 -5.74 -23.99 11.48
CA GLU A 27 -6.93 -24.52 12.11
C GLU A 27 -6.68 -24.77 13.60
N ASN A 28 -7.54 -24.22 14.46
CA ASN A 28 -7.51 -24.48 15.89
C ASN A 28 -8.75 -25.29 16.28
N TYR A 29 -8.57 -26.55 16.66
CA TYR A 29 -9.62 -27.39 17.26
C TYR A 29 -9.30 -27.81 18.69
N THR A 30 -8.29 -27.16 19.30
CA THR A 30 -7.94 -27.41 20.69
C THR A 30 -9.10 -27.04 21.60
N GLY A 31 -9.27 -27.78 22.70
CA GLY A 31 -10.37 -27.61 23.65
C GLY A 31 -10.19 -26.42 24.60
N GLY A 32 -9.11 -25.65 24.48
CA GLY A 32 -8.76 -24.57 25.39
C GLY A 32 -7.95 -23.46 24.70
N VAL A 33 -7.56 -22.47 25.50
CA VAL A 33 -6.74 -21.34 25.05
C VAL A 33 -5.31 -21.82 24.79
N VAL A 34 -4.80 -21.59 23.58
CA VAL A 34 -3.41 -21.96 23.24
C VAL A 34 -2.67 -20.75 22.68
N THR A 35 -1.51 -20.45 23.26
CA THR A 35 -0.57 -19.48 22.68
C THR A 35 0.34 -20.19 21.71
N LYS A 36 0.41 -19.72 20.46
CA LYS A 36 1.34 -20.24 19.47
C LYS A 36 2.09 -19.12 18.77
N THR A 37 3.32 -19.46 18.39
CA THR A 37 4.21 -18.62 17.61
C THR A 37 4.28 -19.18 16.20
N PHE A 38 4.06 -18.34 15.19
CA PHE A 38 4.06 -18.76 13.79
C PHE A 38 4.89 -17.82 12.93
N SER A 39 5.55 -18.38 11.91
CA SER A 39 6.12 -17.59 10.83
C SER A 39 5.11 -17.42 9.69
N THR A 40 4.90 -16.18 9.25
CA THR A 40 4.08 -15.88 8.07
C THR A 40 4.92 -15.98 6.80
N LYS A 41 4.35 -16.58 5.75
CA LYS A 41 5.02 -16.77 4.46
C LYS A 41 4.69 -15.64 3.51
N LYS A 42 5.68 -15.17 2.76
CA LYS A 42 5.51 -14.16 1.72
C LYS A 42 4.58 -14.66 0.62
N VAL A 43 3.63 -13.82 0.22
CA VAL A 43 2.67 -14.10 -0.87
C VAL A 43 2.58 -12.97 -1.89
N ASN A 44 2.93 -11.72 -1.52
CA ASN A 44 3.01 -10.61 -2.46
C ASN A 44 4.19 -9.68 -2.13
N GLU A 45 4.61 -8.91 -3.12
CA GLU A 45 5.61 -7.85 -2.97
C GLU A 45 5.08 -6.54 -3.56
N VAL A 46 5.30 -5.44 -2.85
CA VAL A 46 4.98 -4.09 -3.33
C VAL A 46 6.26 -3.28 -3.46
N THR A 47 6.60 -2.91 -4.68
CA THR A 47 7.72 -2.01 -5.00
C THR A 47 7.20 -0.59 -5.24
N ALA A 48 7.86 0.39 -4.63
CA ALA A 48 7.64 1.80 -4.90
C ALA A 48 8.37 2.21 -6.20
N SER A 49 7.66 2.81 -7.15
CA SER A 49 8.19 3.18 -8.45
C SER A 49 7.49 4.37 -9.07
N VAL A 50 8.26 5.13 -9.86
CA VAL A 50 7.79 6.21 -10.72
C VAL A 50 8.21 5.88 -12.15
N THR A 51 7.25 5.81 -13.05
CA THR A 51 7.48 5.49 -14.46
C THR A 51 7.00 6.64 -15.33
N ALA A 52 7.79 7.02 -16.34
CA ALA A 52 7.33 7.92 -17.40
C ALA A 52 6.56 7.11 -18.44
N THR A 53 5.41 7.61 -18.86
CA THR A 53 4.69 7.09 -20.03
C THR A 53 5.03 7.90 -21.28
N ALA A 54 5.21 9.22 -21.14
CA ALA A 54 5.85 10.04 -22.16
C ALA A 54 6.68 11.17 -21.52
N GLY A 55 7.61 11.71 -22.31
CA GLY A 55 8.59 12.69 -21.86
C GLY A 55 9.59 12.11 -20.86
N THR A 56 10.37 12.98 -20.23
CA THR A 56 11.33 12.55 -19.20
C THR A 56 10.64 12.24 -17.88
N LYS A 57 11.18 11.25 -17.17
CA LYS A 57 10.73 10.86 -15.85
C LYS A 57 10.84 12.03 -14.87
N VAL A 58 9.76 12.28 -14.14
CA VAL A 58 9.77 13.22 -13.01
C VAL A 58 10.56 12.60 -11.86
N SER A 59 11.30 13.43 -11.12
CA SER A 59 12.02 12.97 -9.93
C SER A 59 11.13 12.14 -9.01
N GLY A 60 11.61 10.95 -8.63
CA GLY A 60 10.87 10.02 -7.78
C GLY A 60 10.44 10.66 -6.47
N LYS A 61 11.32 11.46 -5.86
CA LYS A 61 11.04 12.21 -4.63
C LYS A 61 9.87 13.18 -4.80
N VAL A 62 9.86 13.95 -5.89
CA VAL A 62 8.79 14.94 -6.17
C VAL A 62 7.47 14.24 -6.46
N ALA A 63 7.50 13.18 -7.27
CA ALA A 63 6.28 12.49 -7.68
C ALA A 63 5.66 11.69 -6.52
N ILE A 64 6.47 11.03 -5.68
CA ILE A 64 5.98 10.32 -4.49
C ILE A 64 5.46 11.32 -3.45
N ALA A 65 6.20 12.39 -3.13
CA ALA A 65 5.74 13.40 -2.18
C ALA A 65 4.43 14.09 -2.62
N SER A 66 4.28 14.34 -3.92
CA SER A 66 3.02 14.85 -4.46
C SER A 66 1.88 13.83 -4.36
N LEU A 67 2.16 12.52 -4.51
CA LEU A 67 1.17 11.48 -4.30
C LEU A 67 0.78 11.38 -2.83
N GLU A 68 1.75 11.41 -1.90
CA GLU A 68 1.54 11.40 -0.44
C GLU A 68 0.54 12.49 -0.03
N ALA A 69 0.80 13.73 -0.46
CA ALA A 69 -0.09 14.87 -0.22
C ALA A 69 -1.48 14.67 -0.83
N ASN A 70 -1.57 14.06 -2.02
CA ASN A 70 -2.85 13.81 -2.68
C ASN A 70 -3.68 12.72 -2.00
N VAL A 71 -3.04 11.68 -1.47
CA VAL A 71 -3.76 10.52 -0.88
C VAL A 71 -3.90 10.59 0.64
N GLY A 72 -3.16 11.49 1.30
CA GLY A 72 -3.11 11.63 2.75
C GLY A 72 -2.43 10.45 3.44
N LEU A 73 -1.36 9.91 2.85
CA LEU A 73 -0.62 8.76 3.38
C LEU A 73 0.87 9.02 3.32
N GLU A 74 1.62 8.53 4.30
CA GLU A 74 3.08 8.45 4.24
C GLU A 74 3.48 7.25 3.38
N LEU A 75 4.27 7.49 2.33
CA LEU A 75 4.61 6.51 1.31
C LEU A 75 6.12 6.27 1.26
N LYS A 76 6.52 5.04 0.96
CA LYS A 76 7.95 4.73 0.85
C LYS A 76 8.57 5.38 -0.40
N ALA A 77 9.83 5.77 -0.25
CA ALA A 77 10.64 6.32 -1.33
C ALA A 77 10.80 5.33 -2.50
N GLU A 78 11.06 5.87 -3.68
CA GLU A 78 11.24 5.09 -4.90
C GLU A 78 12.34 4.02 -4.74
N GLY A 79 12.11 2.84 -5.30
CA GLY A 79 13.03 1.71 -5.26
C GLY A 79 12.88 0.83 -4.01
N LYS A 80 12.21 1.31 -2.95
CA LYS A 80 11.92 0.50 -1.76
C LYS A 80 10.89 -0.59 -2.08
N ARG A 81 11.07 -1.74 -1.45
CA ARG A 81 10.20 -2.91 -1.56
C ARG A 81 9.73 -3.31 -0.17
N THR A 82 8.53 -3.87 -0.06
CA THR A 82 8.04 -4.51 1.16
C THR A 82 8.99 -5.62 1.60
N SER A 83 9.05 -5.90 2.91
CA SER A 83 9.89 -6.96 3.46
C SER A 83 9.70 -8.28 2.70
N THR A 84 10.78 -9.05 2.58
CA THR A 84 10.77 -10.41 2.03
C THR A 84 11.03 -11.47 3.08
N LYS A 85 11.25 -11.06 4.34
CA LYS A 85 11.56 -11.95 5.45
C LYS A 85 10.26 -12.47 6.06
N GLU A 86 10.28 -13.71 6.53
CA GLU A 86 9.18 -14.22 7.35
C GLU A 86 9.08 -13.41 8.64
N GLU A 87 7.84 -13.12 9.05
CA GLU A 87 7.56 -12.39 10.28
C GLU A 87 6.93 -13.34 11.30
N THR A 88 7.45 -13.29 12.52
CA THR A 88 7.02 -14.14 13.62
C THR A 88 5.89 -13.46 14.38
N VAL A 89 4.75 -14.14 14.47
CA VAL A 89 3.56 -13.62 15.12
C VAL A 89 3.18 -14.53 16.27
N LYS A 90 3.03 -13.96 17.46
CA LYS A 90 2.55 -14.65 18.66
C LYS A 90 1.08 -14.30 18.86
N TYR A 91 0.22 -15.31 18.87
CA TYR A 91 -1.22 -15.13 19.06
C TYR A 91 -1.79 -16.13 20.06
N GLU A 92 -2.78 -15.65 20.80
CA GLU A 92 -3.63 -16.45 21.65
C GLU A 92 -4.86 -16.94 20.87
N LEU A 93 -5.06 -18.25 20.86
CA LEU A 93 -6.14 -18.93 20.16
C LEU A 93 -7.16 -19.42 21.19
N SER A 94 -8.23 -18.65 21.41
CA SER A 94 -9.22 -18.96 22.46
C SER A 94 -10.45 -19.71 21.96
N LYS A 95 -10.75 -19.67 20.65
CA LYS A 95 -11.93 -20.32 20.06
C LYS A 95 -11.55 -21.34 19.00
N LYS A 96 -12.42 -22.33 18.78
CA LYS A 96 -12.27 -23.28 17.67
C LYS A 96 -12.55 -22.62 16.32
N GLY A 97 -11.85 -23.06 15.28
CA GLY A 97 -12.04 -22.66 13.89
C GLY A 97 -10.76 -22.27 13.17
N THR A 98 -10.91 -21.74 11.96
CA THR A 98 -9.82 -21.30 11.09
C THR A 98 -9.39 -19.87 11.41
N TYR A 99 -8.09 -19.67 11.55
CA TYR A 99 -7.43 -18.40 11.80
C TYR A 99 -6.51 -18.04 10.63
N VAL A 100 -6.46 -16.75 10.31
CA VAL A 100 -5.54 -16.19 9.33
C VAL A 100 -4.73 -15.10 10.02
N PHE A 101 -3.42 -15.31 10.07
CA PHE A 101 -2.43 -14.30 10.44
C PHE A 101 -1.86 -13.68 9.18
N PHE A 102 -1.68 -12.37 9.17
CA PHE A 102 -1.31 -11.65 7.97
C PHE A 102 -0.50 -10.39 8.29
N HIS A 103 0.38 -10.07 7.36
CA HIS A 103 1.04 -8.77 7.25
C HIS A 103 0.67 -8.17 5.91
N GLY A 104 0.66 -6.86 5.83
CA GLY A 104 0.32 -6.18 4.60
C GLY A 104 0.54 -4.68 4.69
N THR A 105 0.25 -4.00 3.61
CA THR A 105 0.41 -2.56 3.51
C THR A 105 -0.71 -1.95 2.70
N LYS A 106 -0.94 -0.64 2.88
CA LYS A 106 -1.84 0.13 2.04
C LYS A 106 -1.04 0.64 0.84
N LYS A 107 -1.27 0.04 -0.31
CA LYS A 107 -0.71 0.47 -1.59
C LYS A 107 -1.48 1.70 -2.10
N ALA A 108 -0.75 2.71 -2.54
CA ALA A 108 -1.27 3.85 -3.27
C ALA A 108 -0.71 3.86 -4.69
N SER A 109 -1.55 4.17 -5.68
CA SER A 109 -1.08 4.41 -7.05
C SER A 109 -1.94 5.41 -7.79
N GLY A 110 -1.36 6.08 -8.78
CA GLY A 110 -2.08 7.02 -9.63
C GLY A 110 -1.27 7.38 -10.87
N TYR A 111 -1.94 8.01 -11.83
CA TYR A 111 -1.30 8.60 -13.00
C TYR A 111 -1.10 10.09 -12.76
N TYR A 112 0.10 10.58 -13.04
CA TYR A 112 0.41 12.00 -12.95
C TYR A 112 0.49 12.61 -14.33
N THR A 113 0.06 13.86 -14.44
CA THR A 113 0.40 14.77 -15.54
C THR A 113 1.08 15.98 -14.95
N GLN A 114 2.24 16.38 -15.48
CA GLN A 114 2.91 17.59 -15.05
C GLN A 114 2.40 18.81 -15.80
N TYR A 115 2.28 19.91 -15.08
CA TYR A 115 2.00 21.24 -15.62
C TYR A 115 3.12 22.19 -15.22
N ARG A 116 3.41 23.17 -16.08
CA ARG A 116 4.33 24.28 -15.82
C ARG A 116 3.57 25.59 -15.84
N CYS A 117 3.89 26.48 -14.91
CA CYS A 117 3.37 27.84 -14.92
C CYS A 117 4.07 28.66 -16.00
N ASP A 118 3.32 29.14 -16.99
CA ASP A 118 3.79 29.99 -18.07
C ASP A 118 3.65 31.46 -17.69
N ARG A 119 4.79 32.16 -17.61
CA ARG A 119 4.89 33.61 -17.33
C ARG A 119 4.08 34.11 -16.12
N GLY A 120 3.76 33.22 -15.18
CA GLY A 120 3.00 33.54 -13.97
C GLY A 120 1.48 33.61 -14.14
N THR A 121 0.97 33.43 -15.37
CA THR A 121 -0.43 33.70 -15.72
C THR A 121 -1.27 32.43 -15.84
N LYS A 122 -0.72 31.34 -16.38
CA LYS A 122 -1.47 30.11 -16.66
C LYS A 122 -0.66 28.84 -16.44
N TRP A 123 -1.36 27.75 -16.13
CA TRP A 123 -0.78 26.41 -16.07
C TRP A 123 -0.89 25.74 -17.44
N VAL A 124 0.24 25.41 -18.05
CA VAL A 124 0.30 24.72 -19.33
C VAL A 124 0.71 23.27 -19.09
N LYS A 125 -0.02 22.33 -19.70
CA LYS A 125 0.29 20.91 -19.64
C LYS A 125 1.66 20.67 -20.27
N THR A 126 2.53 19.93 -19.60
CA THR A 126 3.78 19.45 -20.20
C THR A 126 3.57 18.07 -20.79
N GLU A 127 4.51 17.61 -21.60
CA GLU A 127 4.50 16.25 -22.16
C GLU A 127 4.87 15.17 -21.13
N ARG A 128 5.25 15.57 -19.91
CA ARG A 128 5.67 14.63 -18.87
C ARG A 128 4.46 14.09 -18.13
N TYR A 129 4.12 12.84 -18.40
CA TYR A 129 3.09 12.11 -17.66
C TYR A 129 3.52 10.67 -17.44
N GLY A 130 2.93 10.04 -16.44
CA GLY A 130 3.41 8.74 -15.99
C GLY A 130 2.59 8.16 -14.85
N LYS A 131 3.14 7.12 -14.22
CA LYS A 131 2.49 6.39 -13.15
C LYS A 131 3.39 6.37 -11.92
N VAL A 132 2.76 6.54 -10.76
CA VAL A 132 3.40 6.31 -9.46
C VAL A 132 2.69 5.18 -8.75
N LYS A 133 3.48 4.32 -8.12
CA LYS A 133 3.04 3.32 -7.16
C LYS A 133 3.92 3.43 -5.93
N SER A 134 3.33 3.43 -4.75
CA SER A 134 4.05 3.28 -3.48
C SER A 134 3.13 2.63 -2.44
N TRP A 135 3.60 2.53 -1.20
CA TRP A 135 2.92 1.83 -0.11
C TRP A 135 3.27 2.48 1.23
N THR A 136 2.38 2.32 2.21
CA THR A 136 2.54 2.80 3.59
C THR A 136 3.41 1.86 4.41
N SER A 137 3.70 2.16 5.67
CA SER A 137 4.30 1.16 6.58
C SER A 137 3.47 -0.13 6.68
N ASP A 138 4.13 -1.21 7.07
CA ASP A 138 3.52 -2.52 7.24
C ASP A 138 2.53 -2.52 8.42
N VAL A 139 1.46 -3.29 8.26
CA VAL A 139 0.39 -3.51 9.23
C VAL A 139 0.23 -5.01 9.39
N GLU A 140 0.22 -5.46 10.63
CA GLU A 140 0.04 -6.87 11.00
C GLU A 140 -1.29 -7.11 11.70
N GLY A 141 -1.73 -8.37 11.68
CA GLY A 141 -2.95 -8.76 12.37
C GLY A 141 -3.24 -10.25 12.25
N GLY A 142 -4.23 -10.67 13.02
CA GLY A 142 -4.79 -12.01 13.02
C GLY A 142 -6.30 -11.93 13.16
N LEU A 143 -7.02 -12.81 12.48
CA LEU A 143 -8.48 -12.92 12.61
C LEU A 143 -8.90 -14.39 12.55
N ARG A 144 -9.98 -14.72 13.26
CA ARG A 144 -10.72 -15.95 13.04
C ARG A 144 -11.70 -15.74 11.89
N CYS A 145 -11.78 -16.69 10.96
CA CYS A 145 -12.59 -16.56 9.75
C CYS A 145 -14.09 -16.35 10.01
N GLY A 146 -14.59 -16.81 11.15
CA GLY A 146 -15.98 -16.56 11.58
C GLY A 146 -16.26 -15.13 12.06
N ASP A 147 -15.24 -14.34 12.40
CA ASP A 147 -15.42 -13.06 13.06
C ASP A 147 -15.72 -11.93 12.06
N SER A 148 -16.54 -10.96 12.47
CA SER A 148 -16.79 -9.75 11.69
C SER A 148 -15.61 -8.79 11.79
N VAL A 149 -15.24 -8.15 10.67
CA VAL A 149 -14.11 -7.22 10.60
C VAL A 149 -14.50 -5.95 9.83
N PRO A 150 -13.88 -4.79 10.12
CA PRO A 150 -14.18 -3.56 9.41
C PRO A 150 -13.91 -3.69 7.91
N LYS A 151 -14.91 -3.38 7.07
CA LYS A 151 -14.87 -3.62 5.60
C LYS A 151 -13.68 -2.96 4.89
N ALA A 152 -13.19 -1.82 5.40
CA ALA A 152 -12.08 -1.06 4.81
C ALA A 152 -10.70 -1.39 5.41
N SER A 153 -10.57 -2.52 6.12
CA SER A 153 -9.32 -2.94 6.79
C SER A 153 -8.51 -3.95 5.97
N LEU A 154 -7.25 -4.11 6.36
CA LEU A 154 -6.42 -5.22 5.88
C LEU A 154 -7.04 -6.58 6.24
N ALA A 155 -7.64 -6.69 7.44
CA ALA A 155 -8.32 -7.89 7.90
C ALA A 155 -9.47 -8.32 6.97
N ALA A 156 -10.27 -7.37 6.48
CA ALA A 156 -11.32 -7.68 5.49
C ALA A 156 -10.74 -8.21 4.18
N THR A 157 -9.60 -7.67 3.74
CA THR A 157 -8.90 -8.13 2.53
C THR A 157 -8.30 -9.53 2.73
N ALA A 158 -7.70 -9.79 3.89
CA ALA A 158 -7.17 -11.09 4.25
C ALA A 158 -8.28 -12.14 4.36
N LYS A 159 -9.37 -11.83 5.08
CA LYS A 159 -10.55 -12.69 5.21
C LYS A 159 -11.13 -13.06 3.85
N LYS A 160 -11.39 -12.09 2.97
CA LYS A 160 -11.94 -12.35 1.63
C LYS A 160 -11.08 -13.30 0.79
N LYS A 161 -9.77 -13.30 0.98
CA LYS A 161 -8.83 -14.09 0.17
C LYS A 161 -8.48 -15.45 0.75
N TYR A 162 -8.57 -15.63 2.06
CA TYR A 162 -7.89 -16.72 2.75
C TYR A 162 -8.73 -17.49 3.78
N CYS A 163 -10.04 -17.24 3.88
CA CYS A 163 -10.92 -17.88 4.87
C CYS A 163 -11.92 -18.90 4.29
#